data_AF-A0A098YP08-F1
#
_entry.id   AF-A0A098YP08-F1
#
_cell.length_a   1.000
_cell.length_b   1.000
_cell.length_c   1.000
_cell.angle_alpha   90.00
_cell.angle_beta   90.00
_cell.angle_gamma   90.00
#
_symmetry.space_group_name_H-M   'P 1'
#
loop_
_entity.id
_entity.type
_entity.pdbx_description
1 polymer ?
#
loop_
_entity_poly.entity_id
_entity_poly.type
_entity_poly.pdbx_seq_one_letter_code
_entity_poly.pdbx_strand_id
1 'polypeptide(L)' 'MTKLRKAIKKAEITANELRCCLQKIGTHLIFSGFEDDEPIVSIGGGDEIFIVYRGSEISIDNVIFLMENHGFITKEDFIL' A
#
# COMPACT_ATOMS: atom_id res chain seq x y z
N MET A 1 22.05 15.51 24.17
CA MET A 1 20.70 15.18 23.66
C MET A 1 19.89 14.57 24.80
N THR A 2 18.69 15.10 25.12
CA THR A 2 17.86 14.66 26.27
C THR A 2 17.26 13.27 26.04
N LYS A 3 16.86 12.56 27.10
CA LYS A 3 16.20 11.24 27.01
C LYS A 3 14.97 11.27 26.09
N LEU A 4 14.14 12.31 26.20
CA LEU A 4 12.96 12.52 25.35
C LEU A 4 13.33 12.63 23.86
N ARG A 5 14.33 13.45 23.52
CA ARG A 5 14.77 13.60 22.12
C ARG A 5 15.29 12.30 21.51
N LYS A 6 15.98 11.47 22.31
CA LYS A 6 16.41 10.13 21.86
C LYS A 6 15.21 9.21 21.58
N ALA A 7 14.20 9.24 22.44
CA ALA A 7 12.99 8.45 22.27
C ALA A 7 12.20 8.86 21.01
N ILE A 8 12.02 10.17 20.79
CA ILE A 8 11.36 10.70 19.58
C ILE A 8 12.10 10.26 18.32
N LYS A 9 13.42 10.46 18.26
CA LYS A 9 14.22 10.07 17.09
C LYS A 9 14.15 8.58 16.80
N LYS A 10 14.08 7.74 17.84
CA LYS A 10 13.89 6.28 17.67
C LYS A 10 12.54 5.98 17.03
N ALA A 11 11.46 6.62 17.50
CA ALA A 11 10.13 6.46 16.93
C ALA A 11 10.08 6.90 15.46
N GLU A 12 10.70 8.03 15.12
CA GLU A 12 10.78 8.52 13.74
C GLU A 12 11.51 7.54 12.81
N ILE A 13 12.65 6.97 13.25
CA ILE A 13 13.39 5.97 12.48
C ILE A 13 12.52 4.74 12.25
N THR A 14 11.88 4.21 13.30
CA THR A 14 11.02 3.02 13.18
C THR A 14 9.81 3.27 12.28
N ALA A 15 9.19 4.45 12.35
CA ALA A 15 8.09 4.82 11.46
C ALA A 15 8.54 4.89 9.98
N ASN A 16 9.75 5.40 9.73
CA ASN A 16 10.31 5.45 8.38
C ASN A 16 10.64 4.03 7.86
N GLU A 17 11.21 3.17 8.70
CA GLU A 17 11.45 1.75 8.37
C GLU A 17 10.15 1.03 8.01
N LEU A 18 9.09 1.23 8.80
CA LEU A 18 7.76 0.69 8.51
C LEU A 18 7.25 1.18 7.15
N ARG A 19 7.33 2.49 6.89
CA ARG A 19 6.90 3.06 5.60
C ARG A 19 7.65 2.45 4.42
N CYS A 20 8.97 2.24 4.54
CA CYS A 20 9.75 1.55 3.51
C CYS A 20 9.32 0.09 3.30
N CYS A 21 8.98 -0.63 4.37
CA CYS A 21 8.46 -1.99 4.27
C CYS A 21 7.10 -2.02 3.55
N LEU A 22 6.19 -1.12 3.90
CA LEU A 22 4.87 -1.02 3.28
C LEU A 22 4.98 -0.68 1.78
N GLN A 23 5.89 0.21 1.39
CA GLN A 23 6.14 0.52 -0.03
C GLN A 23 6.64 -0.68 -0.83
N LYS A 24 7.45 -1.57 -0.22
CA LYS A 24 7.93 -2.78 -0.89
C LYS A 24 6.80 -3.77 -1.19
N ILE A 25 5.72 -3.78 -0.40
CA ILE A 25 4.54 -4.61 -0.68
C ILE A 25 3.99 -4.28 -2.08
N GLY A 26 3.96 -3.00 -2.45
CA GLY A 26 3.53 -2.56 -3.78
C GLY A 26 4.32 -3.19 -4.94
N THR A 27 5.60 -3.55 -4.73
CA THR A 27 6.43 -4.19 -5.77
C THR A 27 6.05 -5.65 -6.06
N HIS A 28 5.21 -6.25 -5.21
CA HIS A 28 4.70 -7.61 -5.41
C HIS A 28 3.34 -7.63 -6.12
N LEU A 29 2.73 -6.47 -6.35
CA LEU A 29 1.43 -6.36 -7.00
C LEU A 29 1.60 -6.38 -8.51
N ILE A 30 0.66 -7.03 -9.19
CA ILE A 30 0.62 -7.11 -10.66
C ILE A 30 -0.68 -6.49 -11.12
N PHE A 31 -0.58 -5.43 -11.93
CA PHE A 31 -1.72 -4.74 -12.53
C PHE A 31 -1.84 -5.15 -14.00
N SER A 32 -3.04 -5.52 -14.44
CA SER A 32 -3.33 -5.96 -15.80
C SER A 32 -4.46 -5.15 -16.43
N GLY A 33 -4.28 -4.75 -17.70
CA GLY A 33 -5.29 -3.97 -18.44
C GLY A 33 -5.32 -2.47 -18.11
N PHE A 34 -4.30 -1.93 -17.44
CA PHE A 34 -4.23 -0.52 -17.04
C PHE A 34 -3.52 0.40 -18.03
N GLU A 35 -2.77 -0.15 -18.99
CA GLU A 35 -1.99 0.64 -19.97
C GLU A 35 -1.11 1.68 -19.25
N ASP A 36 -1.28 2.97 -19.53
CA ASP A 36 -0.51 4.06 -18.90
C ASP A 36 -1.18 4.65 -17.64
N ASP A 37 -2.33 4.10 -17.23
CA ASP A 37 -3.15 4.60 -16.13
C ASP A 37 -3.24 3.54 -15.01
N GLU A 38 -2.11 3.25 -14.37
CA GLU A 38 -2.01 2.26 -13.30
C GLU A 38 -2.58 2.76 -11.96
N PRO A 39 -3.12 1.86 -11.11
CA PRO A 39 -3.52 2.19 -9.75
C PRO A 39 -2.33 2.64 -8.88
N ILE A 40 -2.63 3.43 -7.86
CA ILE A 40 -1.63 3.90 -6.89
C ILE A 40 -1.74 3.07 -5.61
N VAL A 41 -0.60 2.56 -5.14
CA VAL A 41 -0.47 1.98 -3.80
C VAL A 41 -0.42 3.13 -2.80
N SER A 42 -1.46 3.24 -1.97
CA SER A 42 -1.59 4.27 -0.95
C SER A 42 -1.39 3.67 0.45
N ILE A 43 -0.77 4.45 1.33
CA ILE A 43 -0.60 4.12 2.75
C ILE A 43 -1.36 5.18 3.55
N GLY A 44 -2.46 4.77 4.17
CA GLY A 44 -3.33 5.59 5.00
C GLY A 44 -2.72 5.99 6.33
N GLY A 45 -3.49 6.77 7.09
CA GLY A 45 -3.14 7.07 8.47
C GLY A 45 -3.26 5.82 9.32
N GLY A 46 -2.16 5.33 9.86
CA GLY A 46 -2.15 4.14 10.73
C GLY A 46 -1.08 3.15 10.35
N ASP A 47 -0.93 2.86 9.04
CA ASP A 47 -0.19 1.75 8.40
C ASP A 47 -1.05 0.96 7.40
N GLU A 48 -2.33 1.31 7.27
CA GLU A 48 -3.25 0.68 6.32
C GLU A 48 -2.80 0.87 4.86
N ILE A 49 -2.75 -0.23 4.10
CA ILE A 49 -2.51 -0.22 2.67
C ILE A 49 -3.83 -0.35 1.93
N PHE A 50 -4.01 0.48 0.91
CA PHE A 50 -5.11 0.36 -0.04
C PHE A 50 -4.63 0.73 -1.43
N ILE A 51 -5.30 0.19 -2.44
CA ILE A 51 -5.02 0.50 -3.84
C ILE A 51 -6.08 1.44 -4.35
N VAL A 52 -5.67 2.56 -4.93
CA VAL A 52 -6.56 3.61 -5.42
C VAL A 52 -6.50 3.67 -6.93
N TYR A 53 -7.66 3.61 -7.57
CA TYR A 53 -7.81 3.83 -9.00
C TYR A 53 -9.01 4.74 -9.28
N ARG A 54 -8.77 5.91 -9.88
CA ARG A 54 -9.80 6.90 -10.27
C ARG A 54 -10.82 7.23 -9.16
N GLY A 55 -10.36 7.28 -7.90
CA GLY A 55 -11.19 7.59 -6.74
C GLY A 55 -11.94 6.39 -6.13
N SER A 56 -11.78 5.20 -6.71
CA SER A 56 -12.22 3.93 -6.10
C SER A 56 -11.06 3.29 -5.35
N GLU A 57 -11.36 2.58 -4.26
CA GLU A 57 -10.37 1.98 -3.37
C GLU A 57 -10.62 0.49 -3.16
N ILE A 58 -9.55 -0.29 -3.14
CA ILE A 58 -9.57 -1.70 -2.76
C ILE A 58 -8.73 -1.87 -1.49
N SER A 59 -9.31 -2.53 -0.48
CA SER A 59 -8.61 -2.85 0.78
C SER A 59 -7.51 -3.90 0.56
N ILE A 60 -6.52 -3.94 1.46
CA ILE A 60 -5.45 -4.93 1.37
C ILE A 60 -5.96 -6.38 1.44
N ASP A 61 -7.04 -6.65 2.18
CA ASP A 61 -7.62 -7.99 2.27
C ASP A 61 -8.17 -8.46 0.93
N ASN A 62 -8.84 -7.56 0.20
CA ASN A 62 -9.33 -7.85 -1.15
C ASN A 62 -8.18 -7.99 -2.15
N VAL A 63 -7.13 -7.16 -2.02
CA VAL A 63 -5.91 -7.30 -2.83
C VAL A 63 -5.26 -8.66 -2.63
N ILE A 64 -5.12 -9.12 -1.38
CA ILE A 64 -4.58 -10.45 -1.08
C ILE A 64 -5.44 -11.52 -1.76
N PHE A 65 -6.76 -11.45 -1.61
CA PHE A 65 -7.68 -12.37 -2.26
C PHE A 65 -7.49 -12.41 -3.79
N LEU A 66 -7.43 -11.26 -4.45
CA LEU A 66 -7.24 -11.18 -5.91
C LEU A 66 -5.87 -11.71 -6.34
N MET A 67 -4.81 -11.37 -5.62
CA MET A 67 -3.46 -11.86 -5.90
C MET A 67 -3.32 -13.37 -5.68
N GLU A 68 -3.98 -13.94 -4.67
CA GLU A 68 -3.94 -15.39 -4.41
C GLU A 68 -4.77 -16.20 -5.41
N ASN A 69 -5.93 -15.67 -5.85
CA ASN A 69 -6.84 -16.41 -6.73
C ASN A 69 -6.58 -16.17 -8.22
N HIS A 70 -6.21 -14.95 -8.61
CA HIS A 70 -6.04 -14.54 -10.01
C HIS A 70 -4.58 -14.22 -10.35
N GLY A 71 -3.77 -13.82 -9.37
CA GLY A 71 -2.36 -13.45 -9.57
C GLY A 71 -2.15 -12.02 -10.09
N PHE A 72 -3.22 -11.27 -10.29
CA PHE A 72 -3.20 -9.88 -10.76
C PHE A 72 -4.50 -9.16 -10.39
N ILE A 73 -4.48 -7.84 -10.48
CA ILE A 73 -5.64 -6.96 -10.31
C ILE A 73 -5.96 -6.31 -11.67
N THR A 74 -7.24 -6.19 -12.01
CA THR A 74 -7.74 -5.51 -13.23
C THR A 74 -8.62 -4.31 -12.92
N LYS A 75 -9.02 -3.56 -13.95
CA LYS A 75 -9.91 -2.40 -13.82
C LYS A 75 -11.28 -2.78 -13.24
N GLU A 76 -11.75 -3.97 -13.55
CA GLU A 76 -13.06 -4.48 -13.11
C GLU A 76 -13.11 -4.69 -11.59
N ASP A 77 -11.96 -4.95 -10.95
CA ASP A 77 -11.87 -5.14 -9.50
C ASP A 77 -12.14 -3.84 -8.71
N PHE A 78 -12.10 -2.68 -9.37
CA PHE A 78 -12.40 -1.37 -8.78
C PHE A 78 -13.87 -0.94 -8.95
N ILE A 79 -14.68 -1.73 -9.66
CA ILE A 79 -16.09 -1.42 -9.91
C ILE A 79 -16.92 -2.03 -8.77
N LEU A 80 -17.42 -1.17 -7.88
CA LEU A 80 -18.40 -1.51 -6.84
C LEU A 80 -19.82 -1.65 -7.42
#